data_AF-A0AAW9NIK0-F1
#
_entry.id   AF-A0AAW9NIK0-F1
#
_cell.length_a   1.000
_cell.length_b   1.000
_cell.length_c   1.000
_cell.angle_alpha   90.00
_cell.angle_beta   90.00
_cell.angle_gamma   90.00
#
_symmetry.space_group_name_H-M   'P 1'
#
loop_
_entity.id
_entity.type
_entity.pdbx_description
1 polymer ?
#
loop_
_entity_poly.entity_id
_entity_poly.type
_entity_poly.pdbx_seq_one_letter_code
_entity_poly.pdbx_strand_id
1 'polypeptide(L)'
;MKHTYLLQNRINELDSAILNFVGNKVHITGFYNAQRLEAYLNEGKDNHKSKGLYNRENITFTSVKDNSLFVVQENGIEQYRVQYQRIFKETLKLKISNTQEMVSIHKDIYSNRFVHKTEKSITSFENRNELNNFLLDKYQTELTL
;
A
#
# COMPACT_ATOMS: atom_id res chain seq x y z
N MET A 1 3.49 -18.22 -16.05
CA MET A 1 2.06 -17.85 -15.96
C MET A 1 1.90 -16.93 -14.75
N LYS A 2 1.53 -15.66 -14.93
CA LYS A 2 1.12 -14.83 -13.78
C LYS A 2 -0.27 -15.30 -13.38
N HIS A 3 -0.42 -15.90 -12.18
CA HIS A 3 -1.74 -16.05 -11.59
C HIS A 3 -2.26 -14.64 -11.30
N THR A 4 -3.20 -14.19 -12.11
CA THR A 4 -3.85 -12.89 -11.93
C THR A 4 -4.90 -13.05 -10.84
N TYR A 5 -4.55 -12.65 -9.62
CA TYR A 5 -5.42 -12.65 -8.45
C TYR A 5 -6.49 -11.56 -8.59
N LEU A 6 -7.76 -11.95 -8.73
CA LEU A 6 -8.87 -11.03 -9.02
C LEU A 6 -9.07 -10.03 -7.86
N LEU A 7 -8.85 -10.49 -6.62
CA LEU A 7 -8.91 -9.65 -5.44
C LEU A 7 -7.80 -8.59 -5.45
N GLN A 8 -6.57 -8.99 -5.78
CA GLN A 8 -5.43 -8.06 -5.82
C GLN A 8 -5.62 -6.97 -6.86
N ASN A 9 -6.11 -7.31 -8.06
CA ASN A 9 -6.42 -6.31 -9.09
C ASN A 9 -7.45 -5.31 -8.58
N ARG A 10 -8.51 -5.80 -7.94
CA ARG A 10 -9.52 -4.92 -7.36
C ARG A 10 -8.94 -3.99 -6.31
N ILE A 11 -8.10 -4.50 -5.41
CA ILE A 11 -7.44 -3.70 -4.36
C ILE A 11 -6.59 -2.59 -4.98
N ASN A 12 -5.83 -2.88 -6.03
CA ASN A 12 -4.96 -1.90 -6.69
C ASN A 12 -5.74 -0.75 -7.36
N GLU A 13 -6.99 -0.99 -7.76
CA GLU A 13 -7.85 0.01 -8.39
C GLU A 13 -8.54 0.94 -7.37
N LEU A 14 -8.69 0.51 -6.12
CA LEU A 14 -9.47 1.22 -5.11
C LEU A 14 -8.72 2.42 -4.55
N ASP A 15 -9.48 3.49 -4.26
CA ASP A 15 -8.94 4.71 -3.67
C ASP A 15 -8.90 4.64 -2.14
N SER A 16 -9.77 3.83 -1.52
CA SER A 16 -9.73 3.38 -0.12
C SER A 16 -10.76 2.26 0.06
N ALA A 17 -10.56 1.33 1.00
CA ALA A 17 -11.52 0.25 1.22
C ALA A 17 -11.45 -0.38 2.62
N ILE A 18 -12.57 -0.96 3.04
CA ILE A 18 -12.62 -1.96 4.09
C ILE A 18 -12.60 -3.34 3.41
N LEU A 19 -11.68 -4.20 3.83
CA LEU A 19 -11.55 -5.59 3.40
C LEU A 19 -11.90 -6.49 4.57
N ASN A 20 -13.14 -7.00 4.61
CA ASN A 20 -13.60 -7.88 5.67
C ASN A 20 -13.55 -9.35 5.23
N PHE A 21 -12.64 -10.09 5.83
CA PHE A 21 -12.42 -11.51 5.59
C PHE A 21 -13.39 -12.32 6.46
N VAL A 22 -14.16 -13.19 5.80
CA VAL A 22 -15.16 -14.06 6.45
C VAL A 22 -15.07 -15.44 5.80
N GLY A 23 -14.51 -16.40 6.52
CA GLY A 23 -14.26 -17.75 6.01
C GLY A 23 -13.38 -17.73 4.74
N ASN A 24 -13.90 -18.26 3.62
CA ASN A 24 -13.19 -18.30 2.34
C ASN A 24 -13.51 -17.11 1.41
N LYS A 25 -14.12 -16.05 1.95
CA LYS A 25 -14.55 -14.88 1.18
C LYS A 25 -13.99 -13.58 1.75
N VAL A 26 -13.94 -12.57 0.90
CA VAL A 26 -13.58 -11.19 1.26
C VAL A 26 -14.68 -10.25 0.78
N HIS A 27 -15.32 -9.58 1.74
CA HIS A 27 -16.28 -8.52 1.49
C HIS A 27 -15.52 -7.19 1.40
N ILE A 28 -15.60 -6.54 0.25
CA ILE A 28 -14.99 -5.23 0.03
C ILE A 28 -16.06 -4.17 0.09
N THR A 29 -15.80 -3.12 0.87
CA THR A 29 -16.53 -1.84 0.80
C THR A 29 -15.55 -0.76 0.38
N GLY A 30 -15.68 -0.23 -0.84
CA GLY A 30 -14.80 0.78 -1.40
C GLY A 30 -15.31 2.21 -1.17
N PHE A 31 -14.39 3.16 -1.04
CA PHE A 31 -14.64 4.59 -0.78
C PHE A 31 -13.85 5.45 -1.77
N TYR A 32 -14.28 6.71 -1.94
CA TYR A 32 -13.58 7.66 -2.81
C TYR A 32 -12.20 8.10 -2.29
N ASN A 33 -11.98 8.06 -0.98
CA ASN A 33 -10.73 8.41 -0.32
C ASN A 33 -10.78 8.01 1.17
N ALA A 34 -9.64 8.19 1.85
CA ALA A 34 -9.48 7.85 3.26
C ALA A 34 -10.44 8.62 4.16
N GLN A 35 -10.69 9.91 3.89
CA GLN A 35 -11.59 10.73 4.69
C GLN A 35 -13.03 10.20 4.68
N ARG A 36 -13.52 9.73 3.53
CA ARG A 36 -14.86 9.14 3.43
C ARG A 36 -14.94 7.82 4.20
N LEU A 37 -13.91 6.98 4.09
CA LEU A 37 -13.81 5.74 4.86
C LEU A 37 -13.83 6.04 6.37
N GLU A 38 -13.00 6.96 6.85
CA GLU A 38 -12.97 7.35 8.26
C GLU A 38 -14.31 7.89 8.74
N ALA A 39 -14.98 8.71 7.92
CA ALA A 39 -16.30 9.22 8.28
C ALA A 39 -17.38 8.11 8.31
N TYR A 40 -17.24 7.06 7.50
CA TYR A 40 -18.09 5.87 7.60
C TYR A 40 -17.86 5.13 8.92
N LEU A 41 -16.60 4.89 9.30
CA LEU A 41 -16.25 4.16 10.52
C LEU A 41 -16.62 4.92 11.80
N ASN A 42 -16.34 6.23 11.85
CA ASN A 42 -16.44 7.02 13.07
C ASN A 42 -17.81 7.68 13.24
N GLU A 43 -18.49 8.00 12.14
CA GLU A 43 -19.75 8.75 12.16
C GLU A 43 -20.93 7.96 11.59
N GLY A 44 -20.70 6.73 11.10
CA GLY A 44 -21.76 5.92 10.48
C GLY A 44 -22.30 6.49 9.17
N LYS A 45 -21.59 7.42 8.52
CA LYS A 45 -22.05 8.07 7.29
C LYS A 45 -22.08 7.09 6.14
N ASP A 46 -23.24 6.92 5.50
CA ASP A 46 -23.38 6.06 4.33
C ASP A 46 -22.82 6.71 3.05
N ASN A 47 -21.50 6.63 2.87
CA ASN A 47 -20.75 7.30 1.79
C ASN A 47 -19.86 6.34 0.98
N HIS A 48 -20.18 5.05 1.03
CA HIS A 48 -19.46 4.02 0.29
C HIS A 48 -19.70 4.16 -1.21
N LYS A 49 -18.65 3.96 -2.00
CA LYS A 49 -18.63 4.08 -3.47
C LYS A 49 -18.98 2.77 -4.16
N SER A 50 -18.60 1.64 -3.57
CA SER A 50 -18.81 0.32 -4.17
C SER A 50 -18.78 -0.79 -3.14
N LYS A 51 -19.37 -1.93 -3.48
CA LYS A 51 -19.27 -3.18 -2.71
C LYS A 51 -18.87 -4.33 -3.64
N GLY A 52 -18.19 -5.33 -3.11
CA GLY A 52 -17.80 -6.52 -3.86
C GLY A 52 -17.53 -7.73 -2.98
N LEU A 53 -17.65 -8.92 -3.56
CA LEU A 53 -17.41 -10.20 -2.88
C LEU A 53 -16.42 -11.01 -3.71
N TYR A 54 -15.30 -11.40 -3.09
CA TYR A 54 -14.21 -12.12 -3.75
C TYR A 54 -13.87 -13.39 -2.98
N ASN A 55 -13.19 -14.32 -3.66
CA ASN A 55 -12.54 -15.42 -2.97
C ASN A 55 -11.37 -14.88 -2.13
N ARG A 56 -11.09 -15.54 -1.02
CA ARG A 56 -9.91 -15.26 -0.21
C ARG A 56 -8.66 -15.58 -1.01
N GLU A 57 -7.77 -14.59 -1.12
CA GLU A 57 -6.48 -14.67 -1.78
C GLU A 57 -5.43 -14.01 -0.88
N ASN A 58 -4.17 -14.38 -1.03
CA ASN A 58 -3.08 -13.64 -0.39
C ASN A 58 -2.94 -12.28 -1.07
N ILE A 59 -2.95 -11.21 -0.27
CA ILE A 59 -2.91 -9.83 -0.78
C ILE A 59 -1.65 -9.10 -0.30
N THR A 60 -1.24 -8.12 -1.08
CA THR A 60 -0.18 -7.16 -0.73
C THR A 60 -0.66 -5.74 -1.00
N PHE A 61 -0.13 -4.79 -0.23
CA PHE A 61 -0.46 -3.37 -0.36
C PHE A 61 0.67 -2.57 -1.03
N THR A 62 1.75 -3.20 -1.48
CA THR A 62 2.91 -2.48 -2.04
C THR A 62 2.59 -1.74 -3.35
N SER A 63 1.57 -2.19 -4.09
CA SER A 63 1.14 -1.61 -5.37
C SER A 63 -0.08 -0.69 -5.27
N VAL A 64 -0.62 -0.43 -4.08
CA VAL A 64 -1.79 0.45 -3.95
C VAL A 64 -1.43 1.91 -4.19
N LYS A 65 -2.46 2.71 -4.48
CA LYS A 65 -2.36 4.15 -4.74
C LYS A 65 -1.89 4.90 -3.49
N ASP A 66 -1.14 5.97 -3.69
CA ASP A 66 -0.72 6.84 -2.60
C ASP A 66 -1.96 7.43 -1.89
N ASN A 67 -1.87 7.58 -0.58
CA ASN A 67 -2.91 8.07 0.33
C ASN A 67 -4.19 7.21 0.40
N SER A 68 -4.23 6.07 -0.28
CA SER A 68 -5.35 5.12 -0.12
C SER A 68 -5.29 4.43 1.24
N LEU A 69 -6.43 4.43 1.94
CA LEU A 69 -6.57 3.77 3.22
C LEU A 69 -7.25 2.42 3.03
N PHE A 70 -6.59 1.36 3.48
CA PHE A 70 -7.16 0.03 3.57
C PHE A 70 -7.30 -0.39 5.03
N VAL A 71 -8.51 -0.77 5.43
CA VAL A 71 -8.80 -1.34 6.74
C VAL A 71 -9.08 -2.82 6.57
N VAL A 72 -8.27 -3.66 7.19
CA VAL A 72 -8.39 -5.12 7.11
C VAL A 72 -9.09 -5.62 8.35
N GLN A 73 -10.17 -6.38 8.15
CA GLN A 73 -11.01 -6.94 9.21
C GLN A 73 -11.12 -8.46 9.05
N GLU A 74 -11.26 -9.16 10.17
CA GLU A 74 -11.66 -10.57 10.22
C GLU A 74 -12.98 -10.65 10.98
N ASN A 75 -14.02 -11.20 10.36
CA ASN A 75 -15.37 -11.30 10.95
C ASN A 75 -15.89 -9.97 11.52
N GLY A 76 -15.61 -8.87 10.82
CA GLY A 76 -16.02 -7.51 11.22
C GLY A 76 -15.12 -6.84 12.26
N ILE A 77 -14.10 -7.54 12.77
CA ILE A 77 -13.15 -7.01 13.76
C ILE A 77 -11.90 -6.54 13.02
N GLU A 78 -11.56 -5.26 13.19
CA GLU A 78 -10.34 -4.68 12.63
C GLU A 78 -9.08 -5.37 13.16
N GLN A 79 -8.19 -5.74 12.24
CA GLN A 79 -6.91 -6.36 12.53
C GLN A 79 -5.77 -5.35 12.36
N TYR A 80 -5.77 -4.61 11.25
CA TYR A 80 -4.78 -3.58 10.95
C TYR A 80 -5.28 -2.64 9.85
N ARG A 81 -4.60 -1.50 9.71
CA ARG A 81 -4.78 -0.55 8.60
C ARG A 81 -3.48 -0.35 7.86
N VAL A 82 -3.57 0.01 6.58
CA VAL A 82 -2.43 0.40 5.75
C VAL A 82 -2.78 1.67 4.99
N GLN A 83 -1.88 2.65 5.03
CA GLN A 83 -1.96 3.83 4.19
C GLN A 83 -0.58 4.38 3.89
N TYR A 84 -0.16 4.20 2.64
CA TYR A 84 1.13 4.68 2.16
C TYR A 84 1.06 6.16 1.75
N GLN A 85 1.94 6.96 2.35
CA GLN A 85 2.20 8.33 1.93
C GLN A 85 3.58 8.42 1.29
N ARG A 86 3.68 9.10 0.15
CA ARG A 86 4.96 9.36 -0.50
C ARG A 86 5.72 10.42 0.28
N ILE A 87 6.89 10.05 0.80
CA ILE A 87 7.75 10.92 1.62
C ILE A 87 8.98 11.42 0.86
N PHE A 88 9.37 10.74 -0.22
CA PHE A 88 10.53 11.09 -1.01
C PHE A 88 10.27 10.77 -2.48
N LYS A 89 10.76 11.63 -3.39
CA LYS A 89 10.73 11.39 -4.83
C LYS A 89 11.83 12.18 -5.53
N GLU A 90 12.85 11.49 -6.02
CA GLU A 90 13.97 12.11 -6.74
C GLU A 90 14.55 11.16 -7.78
N THR A 91 15.38 11.70 -8.67
CA THR A 91 16.18 10.90 -9.60
C THR A 91 17.52 10.59 -8.93
N LEU A 92 17.77 9.30 -8.65
CA LEU A 92 19.01 8.85 -8.03
C LEU A 92 19.90 8.13 -9.04
N LYS A 93 21.21 8.28 -8.87
CA LYS A 93 22.22 7.58 -9.67
C LYS A 93 22.51 6.22 -9.04
N LEU A 94 22.55 5.17 -9.86
CA LEU A 94 22.95 3.84 -9.40
C LEU A 94 24.42 3.83 -8.99
N LYS A 95 24.76 3.05 -7.97
CA LYS A 95 26.16 2.85 -7.55
C LYS A 95 26.96 2.04 -8.57
N ILE A 96 26.33 1.03 -9.17
CA ILE A 96 27.00 0.04 -10.05
C ILE A 96 27.12 0.54 -11.49
N SER A 97 26.30 1.52 -11.89
CA SER A 97 26.33 2.09 -13.24
C SER A 97 26.12 3.60 -13.22
N ASN A 98 26.58 4.31 -14.24
CA ASN A 98 26.26 5.74 -14.41
C ASN A 98 24.79 6.02 -14.78
N THR A 99 23.91 5.03 -14.68
CA THR A 99 22.48 5.16 -14.99
C THR A 99 21.76 5.86 -13.85
N GLN A 100 20.77 6.68 -14.20
CA GLN A 100 19.87 7.32 -13.25
C GLN A 100 18.48 6.67 -13.35
N GLU A 101 17.77 6.59 -12.24
CA GLU A 101 16.36 6.21 -12.23
C GLU A 101 15.55 7.07 -11.27
N MET A 102 14.27 7.30 -11.62
CA MET A 102 13.34 7.98 -10.72
C MET A 102 12.95 7.02 -9.59
N VAL A 103 13.22 7.45 -8.37
CA VAL A 103 12.94 6.73 -7.14
C VAL A 103 11.83 7.45 -6.40
N SER A 104 10.91 6.68 -5.81
CA SER A 104 9.99 7.20 -4.80
C SER A 104 9.96 6.27 -3.60
N ILE A 105 9.90 6.87 -2.41
CA ILE A 105 9.77 6.14 -1.15
C ILE A 105 8.46 6.54 -0.52
N HIS A 106 7.75 5.53 -0.02
CA HIS A 106 6.45 5.64 0.58
C HIS A 106 6.50 5.05 1.98
N LYS A 107 6.00 5.75 2.97
CA LYS A 107 5.89 5.29 4.36
C LYS A 107 4.44 4.94 4.66
N ASP A 108 4.21 3.80 5.27
CA ASP A 108 2.92 3.50 5.87
C ASP A 108 2.75 4.33 7.14
N ILE A 109 1.65 5.09 7.27
CA ILE A 109 1.46 5.95 8.44
C ILE A 109 1.06 5.17 9.69
N TYR A 110 0.58 3.94 9.54
CA TYR A 110 0.14 3.08 10.65
C TYR A 110 1.21 2.10 11.12
N SER A 111 2.35 2.02 10.44
CA SER A 111 3.44 1.10 10.79
C SER A 111 4.81 1.70 10.50
N ASN A 112 5.87 0.94 10.74
CA ASN A 112 7.25 1.33 10.42
C ASN A 112 7.66 0.95 8.99
N ARG A 113 6.72 0.48 8.17
CA ARG A 113 7.01 -0.08 6.85
C ARG A 113 7.24 1.00 5.80
N PHE A 114 8.14 0.67 4.88
CA PHE A 114 8.46 1.50 3.73
C PHE A 114 8.32 0.71 2.43
N VAL A 115 7.97 1.42 1.36
CA VAL A 115 7.98 0.88 0.00
C VAL A 115 8.84 1.79 -0.86
N HIS A 116 9.87 1.20 -1.45
CA HIS A 116 10.67 1.80 -2.52
C HIS A 116 10.07 1.41 -3.87
N LYS A 117 9.81 2.40 -4.72
CA LYS A 117 9.27 2.21 -6.07
C LYS A 117 10.16 2.89 -7.11
N THR A 118 10.46 2.15 -8.18
CA THR A 118 10.99 2.66 -9.44
C THR A 118 10.07 2.24 -10.57
N GLU A 119 10.33 2.68 -11.80
CA GLU A 119 9.57 2.20 -12.97
C GLU A 119 9.67 0.67 -13.15
N LYS A 120 10.76 0.06 -12.69
CA LYS A 120 11.08 -1.36 -12.92
C LYS A 120 10.74 -2.25 -11.75
N SER A 121 10.64 -1.71 -10.53
CA SER A 121 10.61 -2.53 -9.33
C SER A 121 9.87 -1.87 -8.17
N ILE A 122 9.29 -2.71 -7.32
CA ILE A 122 8.69 -2.34 -6.04
C ILE A 122 9.32 -3.24 -4.98
N THR A 123 9.84 -2.65 -3.91
CA THR A 123 10.50 -3.37 -2.81
C THR A 123 9.99 -2.82 -1.48
N SER A 124 9.57 -3.70 -0.58
CA SER A 124 9.11 -3.36 0.76
C SER A 124 10.20 -3.60 1.80
N PHE A 125 10.19 -2.78 2.85
CA PHE A 125 11.09 -2.87 4.00
C PHE A 125 10.27 -2.75 5.28
N GLU A 126 10.63 -3.51 6.32
CA GLU A 126 9.89 -3.50 7.58
C GLU A 126 10.19 -2.26 8.43
N ASN A 127 11.33 -1.61 8.20
CA ASN A 127 11.78 -0.45 8.95
C ASN A 127 12.76 0.44 8.16
N ARG A 128 13.08 1.62 8.72
CA ARG A 128 13.98 2.61 8.12
C ARG A 128 15.42 2.09 7.97
N ASN A 129 15.89 1.24 8.89
CA ASN A 129 17.27 0.73 8.84
C ASN A 129 17.46 -0.18 7.62
N GLU A 130 16.52 -1.09 7.38
CA GLU A 130 16.53 -1.94 6.17
C GLU A 130 16.47 -1.12 4.88
N LEU A 131 15.60 -0.10 4.84
CA LEU A 131 15.53 0.83 3.71
C LEU A 131 16.87 1.55 3.51
N ASN A 132 17.45 2.15 4.55
CA ASN A 132 18.71 2.89 4.45
C ASN A 132 19.86 1.98 4.01
N ASN A 133 19.95 0.76 4.53
CA ASN A 133 20.95 -0.22 4.08
C ASN A 133 20.82 -0.49 2.58
N PHE A 134 19.58 -0.67 2.09
CA PHE A 134 19.32 -0.83 0.66
C PHE A 134 19.69 0.41 -0.16
N LEU A 135 19.33 1.62 0.31
CA LEU A 135 19.64 2.85 -0.41
C LEU A 135 21.15 3.13 -0.46
N LEU A 136 21.87 2.85 0.62
CA LEU A 136 23.33 2.99 0.68
C LEU A 136 24.00 2.00 -0.26
N ASP A 137 23.54 0.76 -0.29
CA ASP A 137 24.09 -0.24 -1.20
C ASP A 137 23.79 0.08 -2.66
N LYS A 138 22.56 0.50 -2.98
CA LYS A 138 22.13 0.69 -4.37
C LYS A 138 22.47 2.06 -4.96
N TYR A 139 22.44 3.12 -4.15
CA TYR A 139 22.52 4.52 -4.60
C TYR A 139 23.58 5.36 -3.85
N GLN A 140 24.30 4.80 -2.87
CA GLN A 140 25.22 5.55 -2.00
C GLN A 140 24.56 6.75 -1.29
N THR A 141 23.28 6.61 -0.94
CA THR A 141 22.53 7.64 -0.22
C THR A 141 21.72 7.01 0.90
N GLU A 142 21.26 7.85 1.82
CA GLU A 142 20.30 7.48 2.84
C GLU A 142 19.07 8.38 2.75
N LEU A 143 17.98 7.93 3.38
CA LEU A 143 16.78 8.74 3.44
C LEU A 143 16.99 9.90 4.42
N THR A 144 17.26 11.09 3.89
CA THR A 144 17.32 12.36 4.64
C THR A 144 15.93 12.99 4.69
N LEU A 145 15.14 12.62 5.71
CA LEU A 145 13.86 13.28 6.05
C LEU A 145 14.03 14.09 7.31
#